data_AF-A0A2U3PHD5-F1
#
_entry.id   AF-A0A2U3PHD5-F1
#
_cell.length_a   1.000
_cell.length_b   1.000
_cell.length_c   1.000
_cell.angle_alpha   90.00
_cell.angle_beta   90.00
_cell.angle_gamma   90.00
#
_symmetry.space_group_name_H-M   'P 1'
#
loop_
_entity.id
_entity.type
_entity.pdbx_description
1 polymer ?
#
loop_
_entity_poly.entity_id
_entity_poly.type
_entity_poly.pdbx_seq_one_letter_code
_entity_poly.pdbx_strand_id
1 'polypeptide(L)' 'MPKGTGGFDEVAYVNFPGEPRALKQLLDLNKVELKRLPFDSCVGYFRV' A
#
# COMPACT_ATOMS: atom_id res chain seq x y z
N MET A 1 0.11 -18.42 -1.95
CA MET A 1 1.18 -17.61 -2.56
C MET A 1 2.29 -17.46 -1.52
N PRO A 2 3.58 -17.52 -1.89
CA PRO A 2 4.66 -17.27 -0.93
C PRO A 2 4.50 -15.87 -0.34
N LYS A 3 4.84 -15.70 0.94
CA LYS A 3 4.64 -14.44 1.69
C LYS A 3 5.53 -13.33 1.11
N GLY A 4 4.98 -12.57 0.16
CA GLY A 4 5.67 -11.50 -0.55
C GLY A 4 5.47 -10.15 0.12
N THR A 5 6.46 -9.27 -0.03
CA THR A 5 6.34 -7.85 0.32
C THR A 5 6.07 -7.08 -0.97
N GLY A 6 5.01 -6.29 -1.00
CA GLY A 6 4.73 -5.36 -2.09
C GLY A 6 4.93 -3.92 -1.63
N GLY A 7 5.60 -3.11 -2.44
CA GLY A 7 5.75 -1.67 -2.23
C GLY A 7 5.00 -0.88 -3.31
N PHE A 8 4.50 0.29 -2.93
CA PHE A 8 3.78 1.24 -3.77
C PHE A 8 4.34 2.63 -3.53
N ASP A 9 4.64 3.35 -4.62
CA ASP A 9 5.38 4.60 -4.58
C ASP A 9 4.51 5.80 -4.18
N GLU A 10 3.23 5.77 -4.53
CA GLU A 10 2.28 6.90 -4.41
C GLU A 10 1.04 6.54 -3.57
N VAL A 11 1.06 5.44 -2.82
CA VAL A 11 -0.14 4.93 -2.13
C VAL A 11 -0.73 5.89 -1.10
N ALA A 12 0.11 6.76 -0.53
CA ALA A 12 -0.30 7.80 0.41
C ALA A 12 -0.26 9.21 -0.21
N TYR A 13 -0.01 9.35 -1.50
CA TYR A 13 0.09 10.64 -2.16
C TYR A 13 -1.26 11.13 -2.65
N VAL A 14 -1.73 12.25 -2.08
CA VAL A 14 -3.10 12.76 -2.27
C VAL A 14 -3.39 13.13 -3.73
N ASN A 15 -2.37 13.56 -4.47
CA ASN A 15 -2.51 14.00 -5.87
C ASN A 15 -2.65 12.83 -6.85
N PHE A 16 -2.26 11.60 -6.46
CA PHE A 16 -2.33 10.41 -7.30
C PHE A 16 -3.07 9.26 -6.58
N PRO A 17 -4.41 9.35 -6.43
CA PRO A 17 -5.20 8.41 -5.64
C PRO A 17 -5.45 7.06 -6.33
N GLY A 18 -4.72 6.73 -7.40
CA GLY A 18 -4.92 5.50 -8.18
C GLY A 18 -4.57 4.25 -7.38
N GLU A 19 -3.37 4.21 -6.82
CA GLU A 19 -2.87 3.09 -6.01
C GLU A 19 -3.75 2.79 -4.78
N PRO A 20 -4.12 3.76 -3.92
CA PRO A 20 -4.96 3.45 -2.76
C PRO A 20 -6.37 2.99 -3.14
N ARG A 21 -6.92 3.44 -4.28
CA ARG A 21 -8.23 2.96 -4.77
C ARG A 21 -8.15 1.52 -5.26
N ALA A 22 -7.12 1.18 -6.04
CA ALA A 22 -6.88 -0.19 -6.50
C ALA A 22 -6.65 -1.13 -5.31
N LEU A 23 -5.88 -0.69 -4.32
CA LEU A 23 -5.62 -1.45 -3.10
C LEU A 23 -6.91 -1.82 -2.36
N LYS A 24 -7.82 -0.84 -2.20
CA LYS A 24 -9.11 -1.04 -1.53
C LYS A 24 -10.03 -2.02 -2.26
N GLN A 25 -9.88 -2.18 -3.57
CA GLN A 25 -10.66 -3.11 -4.38
C GLN A 25 -10.07 -4.53 -4.36
N LEU A 26 -8.75 -4.65 -4.27
CA LEU A 26 -8.03 -5.92 -4.42
C LEU A 26 -7.73 -6.61 -3.09
N LEU A 27 -7.47 -5.83 -2.04
CA LEU A 27 -7.06 -6.31 -0.73
C LEU A 27 -8.18 -6.10 0.28
N ASP A 28 -8.50 -7.17 1.01
CA ASP A 28 -9.29 -7.06 2.23
C ASP A 28 -8.44 -6.33 3.28
N LEU A 29 -8.68 -5.02 3.42
CA LEU A 29 -7.94 -4.15 4.34
C LEU A 29 -8.03 -4.60 5.81
N ASN A 30 -8.94 -5.54 6.16
CA ASN A 30 -8.98 -6.15 7.49
C ASN A 30 -7.92 -7.24 7.69
N LYS A 31 -7.30 -7.73 6.62
CA LYS A 31 -6.32 -8.82 6.65
C LYS A 31 -4.90 -8.37 6.37
N VAL A 32 -4.72 -7.13 5.91
CA VAL A 32 -3.43 -6.62 5.45
C VAL A 32 -3.18 -5.23 6.03
N GLU A 33 -2.07 -5.08 6.73
CA GLU A 33 -1.62 -3.81 7.29
C GLU A 33 -0.72 -3.09 6.26
N LEU A 34 -1.17 -1.93 5.79
CA LEU A 34 -0.37 -1.03 4.96
C LEU A 34 0.46 -0.11 5.86
N LYS A 35 1.79 -0.17 5.73
CA LYS A 35 2.75 0.67 6.47
C LYS A 35 3.37 1.69 5.54
N ARG A 36 3.67 2.88 6.07
CA ARG A 36 4.45 3.91 5.36
C ARG A 36 5.93 3.76 5.68
N LEU A 37 6.78 4.15 4.75
CA LEU A 37 8.21 4.27 5.05
C LEU A 37 8.44 5.48 5.98
N PRO A 38 9.35 5.38 6.96
CA PRO A 38 9.58 6.46 7.91
C PRO A 38 10.28 7.68 7.29
N PHE A 39 10.91 7.50 6.14
CA PHE A 39 11.65 8.54 5.41
C PHE A 39 10.94 9.04 4.15
N ASP A 40 9.80 8.43 3.78
CA ASP A 40 9.01 8.85 2.63
C ASP A 40 7.51 8.71 2.96
N SER A 41 6.82 9.84 3.01
CA SER A 41 5.39 9.89 3.35
C SER A 41 4.46 9.42 2.23
N CYS A 42 4.95 9.32 1.00
CA CYS A 42 4.18 8.92 -0.18
C CYS A 42 4.22 7.40 -0.38
N VAL A 43 5.36 6.79 -0.09
CA VAL A 43 5.61 5.36 -0.30
C VAL A 43 5.03 4.52 0.85
N GLY A 44 4.38 3.43 0.49
CA GLY A 44 3.88 2.44 1.45
C GLY A 44 4.13 1.02 1.01
N TYR A 45 4.13 0.11 1.98
CA TYR A 45 4.37 -1.31 1.77
C TYR A 45 3.43 -2.15 2.61
N PHE A 46 3.18 -3.37 2.15
CA PHE A 46 2.37 -4.35 2.85
C PHE A 46 3.00 -5.73 2.71
N ARG A 47 2.62 -6.64 3.62
CA ARG A 47 3.08 -8.01 3.63
C ARG A 47 1.86 -8.94 3.64
N VAL A 48 1.87 -9.92 2.75
CA VAL A 48 0.82 -10.97 2.64
C VAL A 48 1.38 -12.30 3.10
#